data_AF-A0A7J7EQF7-F1
#
_entry.id   AF-A0A7J7EQF7-F1
#
_cell.length_a   1.000
_cell.length_b   1.000
_cell.length_c   1.000
_cell.angle_alpha   90.00
_cell.angle_beta   90.00
_cell.angle_gamma   90.00
#
_symmetry.space_group_name_H-M   'P 1'
#
loop_
_entity.id
_entity.type
_entity.pdbx_description
1 polymer ?
#
loop_
_entity_poly.entity_id
_entity_poly.type
_entity_poly.pdbx_seq_one_letter_code
_entity_poly.pdbx_strand_id
1 'polypeptide(L)'
;MKWESTKKNYDSFLLQKLNEQRKCKGYWDMALTVNHHVFFAHCNVLAAVSPVVKSLISSDDMKTTDELFITLDPNYLHLAMMDPLLD
;
A
#
# COMPACT_ATOMS: atom_id res chain seq x y z
N MET A 1 6.55 16.17 -31.34
CA MET A 1 6.04 14.79 -31.19
C MET A 1 5.21 14.75 -29.92
N LYS A 2 3.89 14.54 -30.03
CA LYS A 2 2.95 14.62 -28.91
C LYS A 2 2.56 13.18 -28.55
N TRP A 3 2.99 12.72 -27.37
CA TRP A 3 2.70 11.36 -26.90
C TRP A 3 1.31 11.37 -26.26
N GLU A 4 0.26 11.20 -27.08
CA GLU A 4 -1.08 10.97 -26.56
C GLU A 4 -1.23 9.46 -26.31
N SER A 5 -0.94 9.04 -25.07
CA SER A 5 -1.18 7.68 -24.61
C SER A 5 -2.64 7.55 -24.17
N THR A 6 -3.52 7.23 -25.10
CA THR A 6 -4.90 6.82 -24.79
C THR A 6 -4.94 5.32 -24.47
N LYS A 7 -4.18 4.88 -23.45
CA LYS A 7 -4.30 3.51 -22.95
C LYS A 7 -5.57 3.46 -22.08
N LYS A 8 -6.66 2.93 -22.63
CA LYS A 8 -7.98 2.76 -21.96
C LYS A 8 -7.93 2.07 -20.58
N ASN A 9 -6.79 1.46 -20.20
CA ASN A 9 -6.56 0.76 -18.93
C ASN A 9 -5.20 1.16 -18.29
N TYR A 10 -4.74 2.40 -18.46
CA TYR A 10 -3.46 2.85 -17.88
C TYR A 10 -3.41 2.61 -16.37
N ASP A 11 -4.50 2.92 -15.67
CA ASP A 11 -4.59 2.78 -14.21
C ASP A 11 -4.45 1.33 -13.75
N SER A 12 -5.10 0.39 -14.45
CA SER A 12 -4.98 -1.05 -14.19
C SER A 12 -3.56 -1.56 -14.46
N PHE A 13 -2.94 -1.10 -15.54
CA PHE A 13 -1.54 -1.45 -15.84
C PHE A 13 -0.57 -0.89 -14.80
N LEU A 14 -0.79 0.35 -14.35
CA LEU A 14 0.01 0.98 -13.29
C LEU A 14 -0.13 0.23 -11.97
N LEU A 15 -1.37 -0.08 -11.54
CA LEU A 15 -1.62 -0.87 -10.33
C LEU A 15 -0.98 -2.25 -10.41
N GLN A 16 -1.04 -2.92 -11.57
CA GLN A 16 -0.36 -4.21 -11.78
C GLN A 16 1.16 -4.06 -11.58
N LYS A 17 1.77 -3.00 -12.12
CA LYS A 17 3.21 -2.77 -11.98
C LYS A 17 3.61 -2.43 -10.54
N LEU A 18 2.78 -1.69 -9.81
CA LEU A 18 2.99 -1.41 -8.39
C LEU A 18 2.86 -2.69 -7.54
N ASN A 19 1.91 -3.57 -7.86
CA ASN A 19 1.78 -4.86 -7.19
C ASN A 19 2.98 -5.79 -7.48
N GLU A 20 3.49 -5.83 -8.72
CA GLU A 20 4.73 -6.53 -9.06
C GLU A 20 5.91 -6.00 -8.24
N GLN A 21 6.07 -4.67 -8.11
CA GLN A 21 7.09 -4.08 -7.25
C GLN A 21 6.93 -4.52 -5.80
N ARG A 22 5.71 -4.50 -5.26
CA ARG A 22 5.42 -4.96 -3.89
C ARG A 22 5.87 -6.41 -3.69
N LYS A 23 5.51 -7.31 -4.60
CA LYS A 23 5.87 -8.74 -4.53
C LYS A 23 7.38 -8.99 -4.67
N CYS A 24 8.07 -8.17 -5.45
CA CYS A 24 9.51 -8.28 -5.71
C CYS A 24 10.39 -7.45 -4.76
N LYS A 25 9.85 -6.96 -3.64
CA LYS A 25 10.58 -6.11 -2.67
C LYS A 25 11.11 -4.79 -3.25
N GLY A 26 10.44 -4.26 -4.25
CA GLY A 26 10.78 -3.00 -4.91
C GLY A 26 10.12 -1.81 -4.21
N TYR A 27 10.95 -0.87 -3.77
CA TYR A 27 10.53 0.45 -3.27
C TYR A 27 9.56 0.42 -2.08
N TRP A 28 9.66 -0.59 -1.21
CA TRP A 28 8.90 -0.57 0.05
C TRP A 28 9.29 0.63 0.90
N ASP A 29 8.28 1.38 1.33
CA ASP A 29 8.41 2.54 2.22
C ASP A 29 7.39 2.44 3.39
N MET A 30 6.79 1.26 3.60
CA MET A 30 5.84 0.99 4.68
C MET A 30 5.87 -0.48 5.13
N ALA A 31 5.65 -0.71 6.44
CA ALA A 31 5.53 -2.03 7.06
C ALA A 31 4.28 -2.13 7.97
N LEU A 32 3.20 -2.73 7.46
CA LEU A 32 1.94 -2.93 8.19
C LEU A 32 2.03 -4.18 9.08
N THR A 33 1.67 -4.11 10.37
CA THR A 33 1.76 -5.27 11.27
C THR A 33 0.38 -5.75 11.74
N VAL A 34 -0.07 -6.91 11.28
CA VAL A 34 -1.38 -7.47 11.66
C VAL A 34 -1.18 -8.79 12.38
N ASN A 35 -1.63 -8.90 13.63
CA ASN A 35 -1.45 -10.12 14.44
C ASN A 35 -0.02 -10.67 14.39
N HIS A 36 0.97 -9.80 14.65
CA HIS A 36 2.40 -10.11 14.61
C HIS A 36 2.97 -10.50 13.22
N HIS A 37 2.20 -10.38 12.14
CA HIS A 37 2.68 -10.56 10.78
C HIS A 37 2.94 -9.20 10.13
N VAL A 38 4.10 -9.07 9.49
CA VAL A 38 4.51 -7.82 8.83
C VAL A 38 4.27 -7.92 7.33
N PHE A 39 3.54 -6.95 6.77
CA PHE A 39 3.26 -6.79 5.35
C PHE A 39 3.95 -5.53 4.84
N PHE A 40 4.83 -5.66 3.86
CA PHE A 40 5.52 -4.53 3.25
C PHE A 40 4.77 -4.01 2.03
N ALA A 41 4.64 -2.69 1.91
CA ALA A 41 3.83 -2.04 0.90
C ALA A 41 4.35 -0.64 0.54
N HIS A 42 3.61 0.03 -0.34
CA HIS A 42 3.83 1.43 -0.72
C HIS A 42 2.84 2.34 0.02
N CYS A 43 3.33 3.32 0.77
CA CYS A 43 2.57 4.31 1.53
C CYS A 43 1.56 5.04 0.63
N ASN A 44 1.99 5.47 -0.55
CA ASN A 44 1.16 6.23 -1.48
C ASN A 44 -0.03 5.40 -2.02
N VAL A 45 0.16 4.11 -2.28
CA VAL A 45 -0.90 3.21 -2.74
C VAL A 45 -1.92 3.01 -1.64
N LEU A 46 -1.48 2.74 -0.41
CA LEU A 46 -2.39 2.57 0.73
C LEU A 46 -3.14 3.87 1.08
N ALA A 47 -2.47 5.03 1.05
CA ALA A 47 -3.11 6.32 1.27
C ALA A 47 -4.14 6.68 0.18
N ALA A 48 -3.95 6.19 -1.05
CA ALA A 48 -4.90 6.39 -2.14
C ALA A 48 -6.22 5.64 -1.93
N VAL A 49 -6.18 4.48 -1.25
CA VAL A 49 -7.35 3.60 -1.06
C VAL A 49 -7.92 3.61 0.35
N SER A 50 -7.20 4.15 1.34
CA SER A 50 -7.62 4.21 2.74
C SER A 50 -7.51 5.63 3.32
N PRO A 51 -8.65 6.33 3.53
CA PRO A 51 -8.67 7.63 4.17
C PRO A 51 -8.07 7.63 5.59
N VAL A 52 -8.17 6.49 6.28
CA VAL A 52 -7.58 6.30 7.62
C VAL A 52 -6.06 6.32 7.53
N VAL A 53 -5.48 5.50 6.62
CA VAL A 53 -4.03 5.48 6.40
C VAL A 53 -3.53 6.85 5.94
N LYS A 54 -4.26 7.50 5.03
CA LYS A 54 -3.93 8.86 4.57
C LYS A 54 -3.89 9.87 5.71
N SER A 55 -4.86 9.81 6.61
CA SER A 55 -4.94 10.70 7.77
C SER A 55 -3.80 10.44 8.75
N LEU A 56 -3.48 9.17 9.03
CA LEU A 56 -2.35 8.75 9.87
C LEU A 56 -1.01 9.27 9.34
N ILE A 57 -0.72 9.05 8.05
CA ILE A 57 0.51 9.53 7.41
C ILE A 57 0.60 11.06 7.49
N SER A 58 -0.52 11.76 7.29
CA SER A 58 -0.55 13.23 7.28
C SER A 58 -0.45 13.84 8.69
N SER A 59 -0.92 13.13 9.71
CA SER A 59 -0.91 13.62 11.10
C SER A 59 0.42 13.42 11.83
N ASP A 60 1.21 12.44 11.40
CA ASP A 60 2.37 11.97 12.14
C ASP A 60 3.71 12.49 11.60
N ASP A 61 3.67 13.46 10.67
CA ASP A 61 4.84 14.06 9.98
C ASP A 61 5.83 12.99 9.46
N MET A 62 5.27 11.84 9.05
CA MET A 62 6.02 10.64 8.68
C MET A 62 6.93 10.94 7.50
N LYS A 63 8.24 10.77 7.72
CA LYS A 63 9.23 10.83 6.65
C LYS A 63 9.20 9.52 5.87
N THR A 64 9.67 9.55 4.63
CA THR A 64 9.80 8.36 3.76
C THR A 64 10.71 7.26 4.31
N THR A 65 11.37 7.51 5.43
CA THR A 65 12.23 6.57 6.16
C THR A 65 11.54 5.95 7.37
N ASP A 66 10.36 6.42 7.74
CA ASP A 66 9.71 6.03 8.98
C ASP A 66 8.81 4.81 8.72
N GLU A 67 8.95 3.78 9.55
CA GLU A 67 8.18 2.56 9.43
C GLU A 67 6.81 2.76 10.11
N LEU A 68 5.73 2.80 9.31
CA LEU A 68 4.37 2.95 9.85
C LEU A 68 3.79 1.60 10.31
N PHE A 69 3.86 1.35 11.62
CA PHE A 69 3.28 0.16 12.26
C PHE A 69 1.80 0.36 12.59
N ILE A 70 0.90 -0.16 11.76
CA ILE A 70 -0.53 -0.23 12.09
C ILE A 70 -0.81 -1.61 12.67
N THR A 71 -1.22 -1.66 13.95
CA THR A 71 -1.72 -2.90 14.58
C THR A 71 -3.23 -2.99 14.37
N LEU A 72 -3.68 -3.95 13.57
CA LEU A 72 -5.11 -4.26 13.41
C LEU A 72 -5.52 -5.33 14.41
N ASP A 73 -6.63 -5.08 15.12
CA ASP A 73 -7.21 -6.04 16.06
C ASP A 73 -7.72 -7.29 15.30
N PRO A 74 -7.37 -8.51 15.75
CA PRO A 74 -7.81 -9.77 15.12
C PRO A 74 -9.31 -9.92 15.00
N ASN A 75 -10.09 -9.27 15.87
CA ASN A 75 -11.55 -9.28 15.84
C ASN A 75 -12.13 -8.42 14.70
N TYR A 76 -11.33 -7.50 14.14
CA TYR A 76 -11.73 -6.60 13.07
C TYR A 76 -11.26 -7.05 11.68
N LEU A 77 -10.13 -7.76 11.58
CA LEU A 77 -9.63 -8.26 10.31
C LEU A 77 -8.84 -9.57 10.47
N HIS A 78 -9.38 -10.65 9.90
CA HIS A 78 -8.72 -11.96 9.90
C HIS A 78 -7.53 -11.98 8.92
N LEU A 79 -6.40 -12.56 9.32
CA LEU A 79 -5.14 -12.62 8.51
C LEU A 79 -5.36 -13.11 7.07
N ALA A 80 -6.23 -14.12 6.89
CA ALA A 80 -6.57 -14.68 5.58
C ALA A 80 -7.21 -13.68 4.60
N MET A 81 -7.72 -12.55 5.11
CA MET A 81 -8.31 -11.48 4.30
C MET A 81 -7.28 -10.45 3.86
N MET A 82 -6.06 -10.46 4.42
CA MET A 82 -5.02 -9.47 4.09
C MET A 82 -4.37 -9.75 2.74
N ASP A 83 -4.05 -11.00 2.43
CA ASP A 83 -3.44 -11.34 1.13
C ASP A 83 -4.36 -10.95 -0.05
N PRO A 84 -5.67 -11.27 -0.06
CA PRO A 84 -6.59 -10.79 -1.10
C PRO A 84 -6.81 -9.28 -1.12
N LEU A 85 -6.62 -8.58 0.01
CA LEU A 85 -6.77 -7.12 0.07
C LEU A 85 -5.55 -6.41 -0.53
N LEU A 86 -4.38 -7.06 -0.48
CA LEU A 86 -3.12 -6.52 -0.97
C LEU A 86 -2.79 -6.95 -2.41
N ASP A 87 -3.48 -7.97 -2.94
CA ASP A 87 -3.31 -8.50 -4.30
C ASP A 87 -4.16 -7.82 -5.36
#